data_AF-A0A0D2AL54-F1
#
_entry.id   AF-A0A0D2AL54-F1
#
_cell.length_a   1.000
_cell.length_b   1.000
_cell.length_c   1.000
_cell.angle_alpha   90.00
_cell.angle_beta   90.00
_cell.angle_gamma   90.00
#
_symmetry.space_group_name_H-M   'P 1'
#
loop_
_entity.id
_entity.type
_entity.pdbx_description
1 polymer ?
#
loop_
_entity_poly.entity_id
_entity_poly.type
_entity_poly.pdbx_seq_one_letter_code
_entity_poly.pdbx_strand_id
1 'polypeptide(L)'
;MSVALRGIVDLHRRANRVSEVHQRALGFLIFSDDSNAVVSVHYPEIDAQDTASYWRDNFVLIKFKRKADRRACGQLALQVCQIFAPILLKQLTSVIDELPDLAEVDNDGGGNSPVSGEEAAPLEAAGQSILVSG
;
A
#
# COMPACT_ATOMS: atom_id res chain seq x y z
N MET A 1 -6.07 -3.96 -2.45
CA MET A 1 -4.66 -3.57 -2.69
C MET A 1 -4.42 -2.18 -2.10
N SER A 2 -4.55 -2.00 -0.78
CA SER A 2 -4.32 -0.70 -0.12
C SER A 2 -3.07 -0.72 0.76
N VAL A 3 -2.78 -1.82 1.45
CA VAL A 3 -1.61 -1.93 2.35
C VAL A 3 -0.28 -1.83 1.59
N ALA A 4 -0.12 -2.56 0.48
CA ALA A 4 1.09 -2.49 -0.34
C ALA A 4 1.32 -1.09 -0.92
N LEU A 5 0.26 -0.44 -1.43
CA LEU A 5 0.34 0.92 -1.96
C LEU A 5 0.74 1.93 -0.87
N ARG A 6 0.15 1.81 0.34
CA ARG A 6 0.55 2.62 1.49
C ARG A 6 2.03 2.45 1.80
N GLY A 7 2.52 1.21 1.85
CA GLY A 7 3.93 0.93 2.06
C GLY A 7 4.85 1.57 1.00
N ILE A 8 4.46 1.55 -0.27
CA ILE A 8 5.23 2.20 -1.36
C ILE A 8 5.26 3.72 -1.17
N VAL A 9 4.12 4.35 -0.85
CA VAL A 9 4.03 5.79 -0.61
C VAL A 9 4.86 6.19 0.62
N ASP A 10 4.74 5.43 1.71
CA ASP A 10 5.48 5.69 2.94
C ASP A 10 6.99 5.53 2.74
N LEU A 11 7.42 4.55 1.93
CA LEU A 11 8.81 4.39 1.52
C LEU A 11 9.32 5.63 0.76
N HIS A 12 8.59 6.11 -0.25
CA HIS A 12 8.97 7.31 -0.99
C HIS A 12 8.94 8.56 -0.11
N ARG A 13 8.01 8.65 0.86
CA ARG A 13 7.97 9.75 1.82
C ARG A 13 9.23 9.79 2.68
N ARG A 14 9.71 8.64 3.17
CA ARG A 14 10.95 8.54 3.96
C ARG A 14 12.19 8.98 3.18
N ALA A 15 12.20 8.76 1.87
CA ALA A 15 13.26 9.21 0.98
C ALA A 15 13.05 10.65 0.45
N ASN A 16 12.04 11.38 0.92
CA ASN A 16 11.66 12.72 0.41
C ASN A 16 11.38 12.76 -1.11
N ARG A 17 10.83 11.65 -1.66
CA ARG A 17 10.53 11.43 -3.09
C ARG A 17 9.05 11.11 -3.34
N VAL A 18 8.16 11.57 -2.45
CA VAL A 18 6.71 11.28 -2.51
C VAL A 18 6.04 11.80 -3.78
N SER A 19 6.58 12.85 -4.41
CA SER A 19 6.09 13.38 -5.68
C SER A 19 6.21 12.39 -6.84
N GLU A 20 7.14 11.43 -6.79
CA GLU A 20 7.34 10.44 -7.85
C GLU A 20 6.20 9.41 -7.94
N VAL A 21 5.42 9.29 -6.88
CA VAL A 21 4.28 8.36 -6.83
C VAL A 21 2.93 9.05 -7.04
N HIS A 22 2.86 10.38 -7.00
CA HIS A 22 1.63 11.13 -7.25
C HIS A 22 1.06 10.81 -8.64
N GLN A 23 -0.20 10.34 -8.68
CA GLN A 23 -0.92 9.92 -9.89
C GLN A 23 -0.22 8.82 -10.71
N ARG A 24 0.76 8.13 -10.13
CA ARG A 24 1.46 7.03 -10.79
C ARG A 24 0.75 5.72 -10.53
N ALA A 25 0.63 4.89 -11.56
CA ALA A 25 0.19 3.51 -11.42
C ALA A 25 1.15 2.74 -10.50
N LEU A 26 0.68 2.31 -9.33
CA LEU A 26 1.44 1.53 -8.35
C LEU A 26 0.98 0.07 -8.25
N GLY A 27 -0.16 -0.25 -8.85
CA GLY A 27 -0.64 -1.62 -8.92
C GLY A 27 -1.75 -1.78 -9.94
N PHE A 28 -1.92 -3.01 -10.39
CA PHE A 28 -2.99 -3.41 -11.27
C PHE A 28 -3.82 -4.50 -10.62
N LEU A 29 -5.13 -4.44 -10.82
CA LEU A 29 -6.05 -5.52 -10.50
C LEU A 29 -6.65 -6.01 -11.81
N ILE A 30 -6.49 -7.30 -12.09
CA ILE A 30 -7.08 -7.94 -13.27
C ILE A 30 -8.02 -9.02 -12.76
N PHE A 31 -9.29 -8.93 -13.13
CA PHE A 31 -10.26 -9.97 -12.86
C PHE A 31 -11.08 -10.26 -14.11
N SER A 32 -11.53 -11.51 -14.23
CA SER A 32 -12.33 -11.96 -15.36
C SER A 32 -13.44 -12.89 -14.90
N ASP A 33 -14.61 -12.76 -15.51
CA ASP A 33 -15.71 -13.73 -15.43
C ASP A 33 -15.80 -14.53 -16.74
N ASP A 34 -16.91 -15.24 -16.97
CA ASP A 34 -17.10 -16.06 -18.19
C ASP A 34 -17.30 -15.22 -19.47
N SER A 35 -17.58 -13.94 -19.32
CA SER A 35 -18.03 -13.04 -20.38
C SER A 35 -17.16 -11.79 -20.54
N ASN A 36 -16.41 -11.36 -19.53
CA ASN A 36 -15.60 -10.16 -19.57
C ASN A 36 -14.34 -10.26 -18.71
N ALA A 37 -13.37 -9.39 -19.00
CA ALA A 37 -12.27 -9.04 -18.10
C ALA A 37 -12.22 -7.53 -17.86
N VAL A 38 -11.86 -7.16 -16.65
CA VAL A 38 -11.63 -5.77 -16.25
C VAL A 38 -10.21 -5.63 -15.76
N VAL A 39 -9.55 -4.56 -16.21
CA VAL A 39 -8.29 -4.11 -15.63
C VAL A 39 -8.53 -2.81 -14.90
N SER A 40 -8.22 -2.82 -13.61
CA SER A 40 -8.19 -1.62 -12.79
C SER A 40 -6.76 -1.22 -12.51
N VAL A 41 -6.50 0.08 -12.50
CA VAL A 41 -5.24 0.67 -12.04
C VAL A 41 -5.46 1.25 -10.64
N HIS A 42 -4.45 1.09 -9.79
CA HIS A 42 -4.40 1.68 -8.47
C HIS A 42 -3.29 2.71 -8.42
N TYR A 43 -3.61 3.92 -7.96
CA TYR A 43 -2.68 5.03 -7.87
C TYR A 43 -3.00 5.90 -6.63
N PRO A 44 -1.99 6.54 -6.02
CA PRO A 44 -2.22 7.52 -4.99
C PRO A 44 -2.33 8.92 -5.58
N GLU A 45 -3.05 9.80 -4.89
CA GLU A 45 -2.98 11.24 -5.07
C GLU A 45 -2.43 11.86 -3.80
N ILE A 46 -1.35 12.62 -3.96
CA ILE A 46 -0.65 13.32 -2.89
C ILE A 46 -1.08 14.79 -2.95
N ASP A 47 -1.59 15.32 -1.84
CA ASP A 47 -1.99 16.73 -1.73
C ASP A 47 -0.81 17.63 -1.33
N ALA A 48 -1.08 18.93 -1.17
CA ALA A 48 -0.07 19.91 -0.76
C ALA A 48 0.42 19.73 0.69
N GLN A 49 -0.24 18.88 1.48
CA GLN A 49 0.13 18.54 2.85
C GLN A 49 0.78 17.14 2.95
N ASP A 50 1.26 16.59 1.82
CA ASP A 50 1.84 15.25 1.69
C ASP A 50 0.93 14.10 2.17
N THR A 51 -0.37 14.35 2.25
CA THR A 51 -1.37 13.33 2.58
C THR A 51 -1.75 12.57 1.33
N ALA A 52 -1.80 11.23 1.46
CA ALA A 52 -2.07 10.34 0.34
C ALA A 52 -3.51 9.82 0.38
N SER A 53 -4.27 10.15 -0.66
CA SER A 53 -5.53 9.49 -1.01
C SER A 53 -5.27 8.36 -1.99
N TYR A 54 -6.06 7.27 -1.94
CA TYR A 54 -5.83 6.08 -2.76
C TYR A 54 -7.03 5.81 -3.64
N TRP A 55 -6.80 5.76 -4.94
CA TRP A 55 -7.85 5.61 -5.93
C TRP A 55 -7.72 4.30 -6.70
N ARG A 56 -8.82 3.92 -7.35
CA ARG A 56 -8.90 2.79 -8.26
C ARG A 56 -9.81 3.14 -9.42
N ASP A 57 -9.27 3.07 -10.62
CA ASP A 57 -10.05 3.26 -11.85
C ASP A 57 -10.04 2.02 -12.73
N ASN A 58 -11.20 1.69 -13.26
CA ASN A 58 -11.33 0.70 -14.32
C ASN A 58 -10.98 1.38 -15.64
N PHE A 59 -9.80 1.09 -16.20
CA PHE A 59 -9.36 1.74 -17.42
C PHE A 59 -9.50 0.85 -18.67
N VAL A 60 -9.68 -0.47 -18.49
CA VAL A 60 -9.96 -1.40 -19.59
C VAL A 60 -11.09 -2.37 -19.21
N LEU A 61 -12.07 -2.49 -20.12
CA LEU A 61 -13.09 -3.54 -20.11
C LEU A 61 -12.99 -4.33 -21.43
N ILE A 62 -12.71 -5.62 -21.32
CA ILE A 62 -12.62 -6.55 -22.45
C ILE A 62 -13.85 -7.45 -22.41
N LYS A 63 -14.70 -7.39 -23.45
CA LYS A 63 -15.81 -8.34 -23.60
C LYS A 63 -15.35 -9.56 -24.39
N PHE A 64 -15.57 -10.74 -23.84
CA PHE A 64 -15.26 -12.00 -24.51
C PHE A 64 -16.31 -12.30 -25.57
N LYS A 65 -15.87 -12.48 -26.81
CA LYS A 65 -16.70 -12.93 -27.93
C LYS A 65 -16.42 -14.39 -28.26
N ARG A 66 -15.25 -14.91 -27.88
CA ARG A 66 -14.77 -16.26 -28.16
C ARG A 66 -13.95 -16.80 -26.98
N LYS A 67 -13.85 -18.13 -26.83
CA LYS A 67 -13.01 -18.78 -25.80
C LYS A 67 -11.54 -18.33 -25.83
N ALA A 68 -11.02 -17.98 -27.01
CA ALA A 68 -9.65 -17.47 -27.17
C ALA A 68 -9.42 -16.14 -26.41
N ASP A 69 -10.46 -15.33 -26.22
CA ASP A 69 -10.37 -14.03 -25.56
C ASP A 69 -10.08 -14.21 -24.05
N ARG A 70 -10.57 -15.30 -23.44
CA ARG A 70 -10.22 -15.67 -22.07
C ARG A 70 -8.73 -16.01 -21.91
N ARG A 71 -8.15 -16.73 -22.89
CA ARG A 71 -6.71 -17.02 -22.90
C ARG A 71 -5.89 -15.73 -23.05
N ALA A 72 -6.37 -14.78 -23.85
CA ALA A 72 -5.74 -13.48 -24.00
C ALA A 72 -5.72 -12.67 -22.68
N CYS A 73 -6.74 -12.79 -21.83
CA CYS A 73 -6.73 -12.17 -20.49
C CYS A 73 -5.59 -12.71 -19.60
N GLY A 74 -5.36 -14.03 -19.60
CA GLY A 74 -4.23 -14.61 -18.87
C GLY A 74 -2.88 -14.11 -19.40
N GLN A 75 -2.75 -13.96 -20.72
CA GLN A 75 -1.56 -13.37 -21.34
C GLN A 75 -1.39 -11.89 -20.98
N LEU A 76 -2.48 -11.12 -20.94
CA LEU A 76 -2.46 -9.72 -20.51
C LEU A 76 -1.93 -9.59 -19.07
N ALA A 77 -2.40 -10.43 -18.14
CA ALA A 77 -1.89 -10.44 -16.78
C ALA A 77 -0.39 -10.75 -16.72
N LEU A 78 0.06 -11.74 -17.51
CA LEU A 78 1.47 -12.06 -17.63
C LEU A 78 2.29 -10.89 -18.20
N GLN A 79 1.78 -10.20 -19.23
CA GLN A 79 2.44 -9.03 -19.82
C GLN A 79 2.54 -7.87 -18.82
N VAL A 80 1.49 -7.60 -18.05
CA VAL A 80 1.54 -6.61 -16.96
C VAL A 80 2.64 -6.97 -15.99
N CYS A 81 2.72 -8.23 -15.52
CA CYS A 81 3.81 -8.64 -14.64
C CYS A 81 5.20 -8.48 -15.30
N GLN A 82 5.36 -8.89 -16.55
CA GLN A 82 6.65 -8.85 -17.25
C GLN A 82 7.18 -7.43 -17.49
N ILE A 83 6.29 -6.45 -17.68
CA ILE A 83 6.69 -5.06 -17.96
C ILE A 83 6.70 -4.25 -16.68
N PHE A 84 5.59 -4.27 -15.92
CA PHE A 84 5.40 -3.39 -14.77
C PHE A 84 6.26 -3.81 -13.57
N ALA A 85 6.32 -5.11 -13.25
CA ALA A 85 6.98 -5.55 -12.02
C ALA A 85 8.49 -5.24 -11.98
N PRO A 86 9.28 -5.46 -13.06
CA PRO A 86 10.70 -5.10 -13.07
C PRO A 86 10.93 -3.59 -12.95
N ILE A 87 10.07 -2.78 -13.60
CA ILE A 87 10.15 -1.32 -13.51
C ILE A 87 9.87 -0.87 -12.08
N LEU A 88 8.77 -1.35 -11.48
CA LEU A 88 8.43 -1.01 -10.10
C LEU A 88 9.53 -1.46 -9.14
N LEU A 89 10.04 -2.69 -9.29
CA LEU A 89 11.12 -3.20 -8.46
C LEU A 89 12.36 -2.31 -8.53
N LYS A 90 12.80 -1.93 -9.74
CA LYS A 90 13.96 -1.04 -9.93
C LYS A 90 13.75 0.32 -9.25
N GLN A 91 12.55 0.88 -9.34
CA GLN A 91 12.22 2.13 -8.65
C GLN A 91 12.28 1.97 -7.13
N LEU A 92 11.68 0.91 -6.59
CA LEU A 92 11.70 0.65 -5.16
C LEU A 92 13.12 0.43 -4.64
N THR A 93 13.95 -0.33 -5.35
CA THR A 93 15.36 -0.53 -4.99
C THR A 93 16.11 0.79 -4.98
N SER A 94 15.95 1.64 -6.00
CA SER A 94 16.58 2.98 -6.01
C SER A 94 16.18 3.85 -4.82
N VAL A 95 14.91 3.80 -4.40
CA VAL A 95 14.46 4.56 -3.23
C VAL A 95 15.02 3.97 -1.93
N ILE A 96 15.12 2.63 -1.83
CA ILE A 96 15.68 1.94 -0.67
C ILE A 96 17.16 2.24 -0.51
N ASP A 97 17.93 2.24 -1.60
CA ASP A 97 19.38 2.51 -1.59
C ASP A 97 19.73 3.93 -1.13
N GLU A 98 18.77 4.86 -1.19
CA GLU A 98 18.91 6.25 -0.76
C GLU A 98 18.39 6.50 0.67
N LEU A 99 17.82 5.48 1.34
CA LEU A 99 17.37 5.62 2.71
C LEU A 99 18.57 5.77 3.66
N PRO A 100 18.47 6.62 4.70
CA PRO A 100 19.48 6.68 5.74
C PRO A 100 19.56 5.35 6.49
N ASP A 101 20.77 4.91 6.82
CA ASP A 101 20.99 3.72 7.63
C ASP A 101 20.29 3.88 8.98
N LEU A 102 19.56 2.85 9.41
CA LEU A 102 18.79 2.84 10.67
C LEU A 102 19.69 2.90 11.93
N ALA A 103 21.01 3.03 11.78
CA ALA A 103 22.01 2.94 12.83
C ALA A 103 22.21 4.23 13.64
N GLU A 104 21.58 5.35 13.27
CA GLU A 104 21.61 6.60 14.04
C GLU A 104 20.24 6.88 14.66
N VAL A 105 19.76 5.95 15.49
CA VAL A 105 18.83 6.29 16.57
C VAL A 105 19.67 6.32 17.83
N ASP A 106 20.01 7.54 18.25
CA ASP A 106 20.87 7.82 19.39
C ASP A 106 20.48 7.00 20.61
N ASN A 107 21.41 6.14 21.01
CA ASN A 107 21.53 5.58 22.34
C ASN A 107 21.96 6.71 23.28
N ASP A 108 21.02 7.58 23.69
CA ASP A 108 21.29 8.49 24.80
C ASP A 108 21.13 7.75 26.13
N GLY A 109 22.21 7.79 26.89
CA GLY A 109 22.52 6.97 28.04
C GLY A 109 21.54 7.13 29.20
N GLY A 110 21.37 6.04 29.94
CA GLY A 110 20.40 5.93 31.01
C GLY A 110 20.66 6.80 32.25
N GLY A 111 19.59 6.88 33.04
CA GLY A 111 19.61 7.31 34.43
C GLY A 111 18.53 6.56 35.19
N ASN A 112 18.87 5.41 35.77
CA ASN A 112 18.03 4.72 36.74
C ASN A 112 18.19 5.40 38.11
N SER A 113 17.09 5.83 38.75
CA SER A 113 16.84 5.62 40.19
C SER A 113 15.44 6.10 40.64
N PRO A 114 14.92 5.58 41.78
CA PRO A 114 13.49 5.43 42.06
C PRO A 114 12.96 6.34 43.17
N VAL A 115 11.64 6.63 43.20
CA VAL A 115 10.85 6.99 44.41
C VAL A 115 9.35 6.92 44.03
N SER A 116 8.56 5.94 44.48
CA SER A 116 7.82 5.77 45.76
C SER A 116 6.61 6.70 45.95
N GLY A 117 5.44 6.11 46.20
CA GLY A 117 4.23 6.73 46.78
C GLY A 117 3.00 6.67 45.85
N GLU A 118 2.13 5.65 45.95
CA GLU A 118 0.89 5.62 46.76
C GLU A 118 -0.24 6.42 46.07
N GLU A 119 -1.34 5.83 45.58
CA GLU A 119 -2.51 5.39 46.37
C GLU A 119 -3.50 4.60 45.47
N ALA A 120 -4.26 3.69 46.08
CA ALA A 120 -5.07 2.66 45.44
C ALA A 120 -6.56 3.02 45.20
N ALA A 121 -7.05 2.72 43.98
CA ALA A 121 -8.28 1.95 43.63
C ALA A 121 -9.70 2.45 44.09
N PRO A 122 -10.81 1.83 43.64
CA PRO A 122 -11.21 1.32 42.31
C PRO A 122 -12.66 1.74 41.92
N LEU A 123 -13.10 1.56 40.65
CA LEU A 123 -14.52 1.20 40.38
C LEU A 123 -14.78 0.68 38.93
N GLU A 124 -15.25 -0.57 38.89
CA GLU A 124 -16.33 -1.15 38.07
C GLU A 124 -16.44 -0.95 36.54
N ALA A 125 -16.35 -2.11 35.87
CA ALA A 125 -17.33 -2.69 34.93
C ALA A 125 -17.93 -1.84 33.79
N ALA A 126 -17.64 -2.25 32.55
CA ALA A 126 -18.67 -2.62 31.56
C ALA A 126 -18.02 -3.32 30.36
N GLY A 127 -18.34 -4.60 30.18
CA GLY A 127 -18.19 -5.24 28.88
C GLY A 127 -19.26 -4.72 27.92
N GLN A 128 -18.93 -4.65 26.63
CA GLN A 128 -19.92 -4.83 25.57
C GLN A 128 -19.23 -5.22 24.26
N SER A 129 -19.50 -6.46 23.88
CA SER A 129 -19.45 -7.01 22.54
C SER A 129 -20.41 -6.25 21.63
N ILE A 130 -19.98 -5.87 20.42
CA ILE A 130 -20.90 -5.60 19.31
C ILE A 130 -20.40 -6.31 18.05
N LEU A 131 -21.24 -7.25 17.61
CA LEU A 131 -21.24 -7.91 16.30
C LEU A 131 -21.38 -6.88 15.17
N VAL A 132 -20.70 -7.12 14.05
CA VAL A 132 -21.11 -6.57 12.75
C VAL A 132 -21.86 -7.69 12.00
N SER A 133 -23.17 -7.50 11.87
CA SER A 133 -24.07 -8.32 11.06
C SER A 133 -24.05 -7.92 9.59
N GLY A 134 -24.32 -8.91 8.73
CA GLY A 134 -25.27 -8.80 7.61
C GLY A 134 -24.76 -8.21 6.31
#